data_AF-C0PJ98-F1
#
_entry.id   AF-C0PJ98-F1
#
_cell.length_a   1.000
_cell.length_b   1.000
_cell.length_c   1.000
_cell.angle_alpha   90.00
_cell.angle_beta   90.00
_cell.angle_gamma   90.00
#
_symmetry.space_group_name_H-M   'P 1'
#
loop_
_entity.id
_entity.type
_entity.pdbx_description
1 polymer ?
#
loop_
_entity_poly.entity_id
_entity_poly.type
_entity_poly.pdbx_seq_one_letter_code
_entity_poly.pdbx_strand_id
1 'polypeptide(L)'
;MSAAYPRLLLCLLTLALALAGVAAGKISAPRTPISRDIYHSSDSLLREIKALVARHSSKLSMDTIKTSNKGYSAELFVVTFNHVKERMDNGSKVHILLSFGQHGRELITSEVALRLLYVLTEKPKIAGVDISSFEKLLENLVIKVVPMENMNGRKRVEEGELCDRRNGRGVDLNRNWSVDWGKKEKDYDPYEENPGIAPFSEPEAQIMRELSRSFKPHIWVNVHSGMEALFMPYDHKNTTPNGASAHSMRSVLENLNRRHFQDSCLVGSGGGSVGYLAHGTTTDYMYDIAKVPMPFTFEIYGDEKASSDDCFKMFNPVDKKTFDRVVNKWCMAFLILFEEGLRNLRDAQIVSQGTLENWVPIGGDIVEINVERKSSIRERRKLEGLDLGMQELRTYFRLFLLSTFLLMFMFCARISKNRNRDSGNLFDP
;
A
#
# COMPACT_ATOMS: atom_id res chain seq x y z
N MET A 1 -42.46 -46.00 -55.37
CA MET A 1 -41.59 -46.32 -54.21
C MET A 1 -41.83 -45.27 -53.13
N SER A 2 -42.32 -45.70 -51.97
CA SER A 2 -42.37 -45.03 -50.66
C SER A 2 -42.10 -43.51 -50.60
N ALA A 3 -43.17 -42.71 -50.57
CA ALA A 3 -43.16 -41.33 -50.11
C ALA A 3 -43.39 -41.29 -48.59
N ALA A 4 -42.31 -41.25 -47.81
CA ALA A 4 -42.38 -41.20 -46.34
C ALA A 4 -41.32 -40.27 -45.76
N TYR A 5 -41.39 -38.97 -46.08
CA TYR A 5 -40.62 -37.94 -45.36
C TYR A 5 -41.41 -36.63 -45.27
N PRO A 6 -42.21 -36.44 -44.20
CA PRO A 6 -42.42 -35.06 -43.73
C PRO A 6 -42.23 -34.87 -42.22
N ARG A 7 -41.77 -35.87 -41.45
CA ARG A 7 -41.56 -35.71 -39.99
C ARG A 7 -40.16 -35.26 -39.58
N LEU A 8 -39.13 -35.46 -40.41
CA LEU A 8 -37.76 -35.07 -40.04
C LEU A 8 -37.50 -33.56 -40.19
N LEU A 9 -38.17 -32.90 -41.13
CA LEU A 9 -37.96 -31.46 -41.40
C LEU A 9 -38.51 -30.57 -40.28
N LEU A 10 -39.57 -31.00 -39.60
CA LEU A 10 -40.22 -30.19 -38.55
C LEU A 10 -39.40 -30.19 -37.24
N CYS A 11 -38.75 -31.31 -36.88
CA CYS A 11 -37.88 -31.37 -35.71
C CYS A 11 -36.59 -30.54 -35.88
N LEU A 12 -36.08 -30.41 -37.11
CA LEU A 12 -34.88 -29.61 -37.38
C LEU A 12 -35.16 -28.10 -37.28
N LEU A 13 -36.36 -27.64 -37.66
CA LEU A 13 -36.73 -26.22 -37.52
C LEU A 13 -36.96 -25.81 -36.05
N THR A 14 -37.51 -26.69 -35.21
CA THR A 14 -37.69 -26.39 -33.78
C THR A 14 -36.36 -26.36 -33.03
N LEU A 15 -35.38 -27.16 -33.43
CA LEU A 15 -34.04 -27.12 -32.83
C LEU A 15 -33.26 -25.87 -33.25
N ALA A 16 -33.43 -25.40 -34.49
CA ALA A 16 -32.79 -24.17 -34.97
C ALA A 16 -33.33 -22.92 -34.27
N LEU A 17 -34.64 -22.87 -33.96
CA LEU A 17 -35.23 -21.76 -33.21
C LEU A 17 -34.91 -21.81 -31.71
N ALA A 18 -34.72 -22.99 -31.12
CA ALA A 18 -34.26 -23.11 -29.74
C ALA A 18 -32.77 -22.74 -29.57
N LEU A 19 -31.94 -22.97 -30.60
CA LEU A 19 -30.51 -22.59 -30.60
C LEU A 19 -30.26 -21.12 -30.96
N ALA A 20 -31.18 -20.47 -31.67
CA ALA A 20 -31.09 -19.03 -31.96
C ALA A 20 -31.40 -18.14 -30.75
N GLY A 21 -32.04 -18.67 -29.70
CA GLY A 21 -32.46 -17.89 -28.52
C GLY A 21 -31.40 -17.69 -27.43
N VAL A 22 -30.27 -18.42 -27.47
CA VAL A 22 -29.27 -18.40 -26.37
C VAL A 22 -27.96 -17.70 -26.75
N ALA A 23 -27.82 -17.25 -28.00
CA ALA A 23 -26.67 -16.47 -28.46
C ALA A 23 -26.95 -14.96 -28.59
N ALA A 24 -27.93 -14.44 -27.84
CA ALA A 24 -27.95 -13.02 -27.51
C ALA A 24 -26.78 -12.77 -26.55
N GLY A 25 -25.57 -12.64 -27.11
CA GLY A 25 -24.40 -12.20 -26.36
C GLY A 25 -24.80 -10.97 -25.58
N LYS A 26 -24.60 -10.98 -24.25
CA LYS A 26 -24.76 -9.78 -23.43
C LYS A 26 -23.97 -8.69 -24.12
N ILE A 27 -24.66 -7.73 -24.73
CA ILE A 27 -24.03 -6.51 -25.22
C ILE A 27 -23.38 -5.92 -23.98
N SER A 28 -22.05 -5.99 -23.86
CA SER A 28 -21.38 -5.45 -22.69
C SER A 28 -21.76 -3.98 -22.60
N ALA A 29 -22.26 -3.56 -21.43
CA ALA A 29 -22.59 -2.16 -21.22
C ALA A 29 -21.39 -1.29 -21.65
N PRO A 30 -21.63 -0.14 -22.32
CA PRO A 30 -20.54 0.72 -22.74
C PRO A 30 -19.69 1.10 -21.53
N ARG A 31 -18.38 0.84 -21.61
CA ARG A 31 -17.41 1.23 -20.58
C ARG A 31 -17.24 2.75 -20.61
N THR A 32 -17.22 3.39 -19.46
CA THR A 32 -17.02 4.84 -19.37
C THR A 32 -15.58 5.17 -19.78
N PRO A 33 -15.35 6.01 -20.81
CA PRO A 33 -14.01 6.39 -21.20
C PRO A 33 -13.39 7.41 -20.23
N ILE A 34 -12.08 7.58 -20.29
CA ILE A 34 -11.37 8.63 -19.53
C ILE A 34 -11.76 10.00 -20.10
N SER A 35 -12.38 10.84 -19.27
CA SER A 35 -12.73 12.22 -19.62
C SER A 35 -11.52 13.14 -19.54
N ARG A 36 -10.96 13.56 -20.68
CA ARG A 36 -9.73 14.39 -20.75
C ARG A 36 -9.90 15.86 -20.36
N ASP A 37 -11.14 16.30 -20.16
CA ASP A 37 -11.51 17.59 -19.54
C ASP A 37 -11.51 17.54 -18.00
N ILE A 38 -11.53 16.34 -17.43
CA ILE A 38 -11.52 16.09 -15.98
C ILE A 38 -10.14 15.59 -15.53
N TYR A 39 -9.56 14.65 -16.27
CA TYR A 39 -8.31 13.96 -15.90
C TYR A 39 -7.15 14.34 -16.80
N HIS A 40 -6.00 14.60 -16.17
CA HIS A 40 -4.74 14.74 -16.87
C HIS A 40 -4.28 13.38 -17.41
N SER A 41 -3.58 13.38 -18.54
CA SER A 41 -2.69 12.26 -18.86
C SER A 41 -1.50 12.24 -17.91
N SER A 42 -0.85 11.09 -17.77
CA SER A 42 0.35 10.91 -16.97
C SER A 42 1.43 11.95 -17.31
N ASP A 43 1.61 12.21 -18.61
CA ASP A 43 2.57 13.18 -19.10
C ASP A 43 2.14 14.62 -18.81
N SER A 44 0.84 14.92 -18.91
CA SER A 44 0.33 16.26 -18.60
C SER A 44 0.42 16.57 -17.11
N LEU A 45 0.02 15.62 -16.27
CA LEU A 45 0.12 15.71 -14.82
C LEU A 45 1.57 15.95 -14.40
N LEU A 46 2.51 15.17 -14.96
CA LEU A 46 3.94 15.35 -14.68
C LEU A 46 4.46 16.72 -15.13
N ARG A 47 4.03 17.22 -16.30
CA ARG A 47 4.40 18.57 -16.77
C ARG A 47 3.90 19.64 -15.80
N GLU A 48 2.67 19.52 -15.31
CA GLU A 48 2.12 20.46 -14.33
C GLU A 48 2.88 20.45 -13.00
N ILE A 49 3.19 19.25 -12.48
CA ILE A 49 3.99 19.12 -11.26
C ILE A 49 5.37 19.75 -11.45
N LYS A 50 6.05 19.48 -12.56
CA LYS A 50 7.36 20.08 -12.87
C LYS A 50 7.28 21.60 -12.93
N ALA A 51 6.24 22.16 -13.57
CA ALA A 51 6.02 23.60 -13.63
C ALA A 51 5.76 24.18 -12.23
N LEU A 52 4.95 23.51 -11.40
CA LEU A 52 4.67 23.93 -10.03
C LEU A 52 5.94 23.93 -9.17
N VAL A 53 6.76 22.88 -9.26
CA VAL A 53 8.06 22.80 -8.56
C VAL A 53 8.99 23.94 -8.98
N ALA A 54 9.07 24.22 -10.29
CA ALA A 54 9.89 25.32 -10.81
C ALA A 54 9.42 26.69 -10.30
N ARG A 55 8.10 26.93 -10.24
CA ARG A 55 7.53 28.19 -9.70
C ARG A 55 7.74 28.35 -8.19
N HIS A 56 7.78 27.25 -7.44
CA HIS A 56 7.90 27.25 -5.98
C HIS A 56 9.16 26.56 -5.49
N SER A 57 10.29 26.78 -6.17
CA SER A 57 11.58 26.13 -5.86
C SER A 57 12.11 26.43 -4.45
N SER A 58 11.60 27.47 -3.79
CA SER A 58 11.87 27.79 -2.39
C SER A 58 11.10 26.92 -1.38
N LYS A 59 10.16 26.09 -1.83
CA LYS A 59 9.37 25.18 -0.98
C LYS A 59 9.33 23.75 -1.51
N LEU A 60 9.44 23.60 -2.83
CA LEU A 60 9.38 22.33 -3.52
C LEU A 60 10.72 22.01 -4.18
N SER A 61 11.16 20.78 -4.01
CA SER A 61 12.15 20.14 -4.86
C SER A 61 11.56 18.86 -5.46
N MET A 62 12.18 18.36 -6.53
CA MET A 62 11.75 17.11 -7.15
C MET A 62 12.95 16.26 -7.53
N ASP A 63 12.97 15.04 -7.03
CA ASP A 63 13.93 14.00 -7.40
C ASP A 63 13.30 13.04 -8.40
N THR A 64 14.11 12.54 -9.33
CA THR A 64 13.72 11.46 -10.24
C THR A 64 14.53 10.23 -9.88
N ILE A 65 13.86 9.16 -9.47
CA ILE A 65 14.51 7.89 -9.11
C ILE A 65 14.17 6.87 -10.19
N LYS A 66 15.20 6.25 -10.77
CA LYS A 66 15.08 5.23 -11.81
C LYS A 66 15.73 3.95 -11.36
N THR A 67 15.11 2.83 -11.65
CA THR A 67 15.73 1.51 -11.52
C THR A 67 15.20 0.58 -12.59
N SER A 68 15.89 -0.55 -12.79
CA SER A 68 15.47 -1.59 -13.72
C SER A 68 15.76 -2.97 -13.15
N ASN A 69 14.94 -3.93 -13.53
CA ASN A 69 15.12 -5.33 -13.17
C ASN A 69 14.63 -6.22 -14.31
N LYS A 70 15.49 -7.15 -14.76
CA LYS A 70 15.18 -8.13 -15.82
C LYS A 70 14.53 -7.52 -17.08
N GLY A 71 15.13 -6.45 -17.60
CA GLY A 71 14.67 -5.81 -18.86
C GLY A 71 13.46 -4.88 -18.73
N TYR A 72 12.92 -4.69 -17.52
CA TYR A 72 11.84 -3.73 -17.25
C TYR A 72 12.37 -2.59 -16.37
N SER A 73 11.99 -1.35 -16.67
CA SER A 73 12.41 -0.17 -15.92
C SER A 73 11.23 0.61 -15.38
N ALA A 74 11.44 1.27 -14.25
CA ALA A 74 10.51 2.22 -13.68
C ALA A 74 11.21 3.54 -13.35
N GLU A 75 10.44 4.61 -13.42
CA GLU A 75 10.81 5.97 -13.07
C GLU A 75 9.73 6.53 -12.15
N LEU A 76 10.13 6.94 -10.95
CA LEU A 76 9.26 7.60 -9.98
C LEU A 76 9.76 9.03 -9.75
N PHE A 77 8.81 9.95 -9.65
CA PHE A 77 9.08 11.35 -9.31
C PHE A 77 8.70 11.58 -7.85
N VAL A 78 9.62 12.12 -7.07
CA VAL A 78 9.43 12.37 -5.64
C VAL A 78 9.48 13.88 -5.42
N VAL A 79 8.32 14.48 -5.15
CA VAL A 79 8.22 15.91 -4.83
C VAL A 79 8.38 16.07 -3.33
N THR A 80 9.38 16.84 -2.91
CA THR A 80 9.58 17.16 -1.49
C THR A 80 9.08 18.56 -1.22
N PHE A 81 8.09 18.69 -0.34
CA PHE A 81 7.69 19.94 0.28
C PHE A 81 8.44 20.12 1.60
N ASN A 82 9.16 21.24 1.70
CA ASN A 82 9.82 21.67 2.92
C ASN A 82 9.71 23.19 3.02
N HIS A 83 9.20 23.71 4.13
CA HIS A 83 9.18 25.16 4.33
C HIS A 83 10.61 25.64 4.62
N VAL A 84 11.26 26.28 3.63
CA VAL A 84 12.66 26.78 3.71
C VAL A 84 12.76 28.10 4.49
N LYS A 85 12.09 28.21 5.64
CA LYS A 85 12.45 29.22 6.65
C LYS A 85 13.12 28.52 7.83
N GLU A 86 14.43 28.59 7.75
CA GLU A 86 15.51 28.01 8.55
C GLU A 86 15.44 28.36 10.04
N ARG A 87 14.73 27.56 10.84
CA ARG A 87 14.92 27.58 12.31
C ARG A 87 15.19 26.23 12.93
N MET A 88 14.83 25.14 12.26
CA MET A 88 14.97 23.78 12.78
C MET A 88 15.73 22.91 11.79
N ASP A 89 16.59 22.05 12.31
CA ASP A 89 17.17 20.96 11.55
C ASP A 89 16.05 20.07 10.99
N ASN A 90 16.21 19.60 9.75
CA ASN A 90 15.24 18.69 9.13
C ASN A 90 15.09 17.41 9.95
N GLY A 91 16.15 16.95 10.64
CA GLY A 91 16.09 15.79 11.54
C GLY A 91 15.15 15.95 12.74
N SER A 92 14.75 17.18 13.08
CA SER A 92 13.78 17.46 14.15
C SER A 92 12.33 17.52 13.65
N LYS A 93 12.11 17.50 12.32
CA LYS A 93 10.78 17.63 11.72
C LYS A 93 10.07 16.28 11.61
N VAL A 94 8.74 16.32 11.57
CA VAL A 94 7.94 15.13 11.27
C VAL A 94 7.95 14.87 9.77
N HIS A 95 8.55 13.75 9.40
CA HIS A 95 8.56 13.23 8.03
C HIS A 95 7.25 12.53 7.67
N ILE A 96 6.65 12.93 6.54
CA ILE A 96 5.41 12.36 5.99
C ILE A 96 5.68 11.90 4.56
N LEU A 97 5.36 10.64 4.22
CA LEU A 97 5.49 10.12 2.86
C LEU A 97 4.12 9.69 2.32
N LEU A 98 3.69 10.30 1.23
CA LEU A 98 2.41 10.02 0.59
C LEU A 98 2.66 9.39 -0.77
N SER A 99 2.08 8.21 -1.02
CA SER A 99 2.14 7.52 -2.32
C SER A 99 0.76 7.49 -2.97
N PHE A 100 0.72 7.81 -4.26
CA PHE A 100 -0.49 7.86 -5.06
C PHE A 100 -0.26 7.13 -6.39
N GLY A 101 -1.34 6.67 -7.03
CA GLY A 101 -1.26 6.04 -8.34
C GLY A 101 -0.44 4.75 -8.34
N GLN A 102 -0.52 3.95 -7.27
CA GLN A 102 0.07 2.60 -7.23
C GLN A 102 -0.67 1.66 -8.19
N HIS A 103 -1.99 1.82 -8.33
CA HIS A 103 -2.79 1.11 -9.31
C HIS A 103 -3.10 1.95 -10.54
N GLY A 104 -2.91 1.35 -11.72
CA GLY A 104 -3.02 2.03 -13.01
C GLY A 104 -4.41 2.58 -13.35
N ARG A 105 -5.49 1.98 -12.84
CA ARG A 105 -6.89 2.40 -13.10
C ARG A 105 -7.42 3.50 -12.18
N GLU A 106 -6.65 3.87 -11.16
CA GLU A 106 -7.07 4.76 -10.08
C GLU A 106 -6.57 6.19 -10.35
N LEU A 107 -7.15 6.86 -11.34
CA LEU A 107 -6.71 8.17 -11.83
C LEU A 107 -6.88 9.27 -10.79
N ILE A 108 -7.99 9.23 -10.05
CA ILE A 108 -8.33 10.24 -9.04
C ILE A 108 -7.25 10.44 -7.97
N THR A 109 -6.49 9.40 -7.63
CA THR A 109 -5.43 9.47 -6.60
C THR A 109 -4.31 10.43 -7.01
N SER A 110 -3.82 10.35 -8.26
CA SER A 110 -2.78 11.24 -8.79
C SER A 110 -3.26 12.69 -8.90
N GLU A 111 -4.55 12.90 -9.20
CA GLU A 111 -5.16 14.23 -9.27
C GLU A 111 -5.22 14.89 -7.88
N VAL A 112 -5.54 14.10 -6.84
CA VAL A 112 -5.44 14.56 -5.45
C VAL A 112 -4.00 14.92 -5.09
N ALA A 113 -3.01 14.15 -5.54
CA ALA A 113 -1.60 14.47 -5.30
C ALA A 113 -1.21 15.82 -5.90
N LEU A 114 -1.57 16.07 -7.16
CA LEU A 114 -1.35 17.34 -7.83
C LEU A 114 -2.03 18.49 -7.08
N ARG A 115 -3.32 18.33 -6.74
CA ARG A 115 -4.05 19.36 -6.00
C ARG A 115 -3.45 19.63 -4.62
N LEU A 116 -3.02 18.59 -3.91
CA LEU A 116 -2.39 18.73 -2.60
C LEU A 116 -1.12 19.58 -2.69
N LEU A 117 -0.29 19.37 -3.73
CA LEU A 117 0.90 20.20 -3.96
C LEU A 117 0.54 21.67 -4.20
N TYR A 118 -0.53 21.96 -4.95
CA TYR A 118 -1.06 23.32 -5.09
C TYR A 118 -1.50 23.91 -3.74
N VAL A 119 -2.23 23.13 -2.94
CA VAL A 119 -2.70 23.54 -1.59
C VAL A 119 -1.53 23.89 -0.67
N LEU A 120 -0.46 23.10 -0.70
CA LEU A 120 0.75 23.31 0.12
C LEU A 120 1.55 24.55 -0.31
N THR A 121 1.49 24.96 -1.58
CA THR A 121 2.35 26.02 -2.12
C THR A 121 1.64 27.35 -2.37
N GLU A 122 0.60 27.32 -3.20
CA GLU A 122 -0.12 28.47 -3.71
C GLU A 122 -1.33 28.84 -2.84
N LYS A 123 -1.72 27.92 -1.94
CA LYS A 123 -2.88 28.10 -1.05
C LYS A 123 -4.12 28.62 -1.81
N PRO A 124 -4.49 28.00 -2.96
CA PRO A 124 -5.73 28.36 -3.62
C PRO A 124 -6.86 28.25 -2.59
N LYS A 125 -7.81 29.19 -2.62
CA LYS A 125 -9.01 29.10 -1.77
C LYS A 125 -9.67 27.75 -2.02
N ILE A 126 -9.47 26.80 -1.13
CA ILE A 126 -10.43 25.71 -0.94
C ILE A 126 -11.64 26.45 -0.35
N ALA A 127 -12.77 26.41 -1.04
CA ALA A 127 -13.95 27.17 -0.62
C ALA A 127 -14.25 26.88 0.86
N GLY A 128 -14.24 27.92 1.69
CA GLY A 128 -14.52 27.81 3.13
C GLY A 128 -13.35 27.45 4.04
N VAL A 129 -12.12 27.35 3.53
CA VAL A 129 -10.94 26.96 4.35
C VAL A 129 -9.91 28.07 4.41
N ASP A 130 -9.55 28.44 5.63
CA ASP A 130 -8.38 29.27 5.90
C ASP A 130 -7.14 28.38 6.08
N ILE A 131 -6.37 28.19 5.02
CA ILE A 131 -5.12 27.40 5.05
C ILE A 131 -4.09 28.05 6.01
N SER A 132 -4.24 29.33 6.37
CA SER A 132 -3.29 29.99 7.27
C SER A 132 -3.29 29.37 8.68
N SER A 133 -4.37 28.70 9.10
CA SER A 133 -4.39 27.94 10.35
C SER A 133 -3.39 26.77 10.37
N PHE A 134 -3.00 26.26 9.20
CA PHE A 134 -2.03 25.17 9.06
C PHE A 134 -0.60 25.65 8.84
N GLU A 135 -0.32 26.95 8.73
CA GLU A 135 1.04 27.43 8.42
C GLU A 135 2.06 26.99 9.47
N LYS A 136 1.76 27.22 10.74
CA LYS A 136 2.62 26.81 11.85
C LYS A 136 2.76 25.29 11.93
N LEU A 137 1.74 24.54 11.51
CA LEU A 137 1.83 23.09 11.40
C LEU A 137 2.85 22.71 10.32
N LEU A 138 2.69 23.22 9.11
CA LEU A 138 3.51 22.89 7.93
C LEU A 138 5.00 23.21 8.12
N GLU A 139 5.35 24.20 8.94
CA GLU A 139 6.74 24.50 9.32
C GLU A 139 7.46 23.32 10.00
N ASN A 140 6.72 22.48 10.72
CA ASN A 140 7.22 21.34 11.48
C ASN A 140 7.29 20.04 10.65
N LEU A 141 6.98 20.10 9.35
CA LEU A 141 6.84 18.93 8.49
C LEU A 141 7.85 18.95 7.34
N VAL A 142 8.29 17.75 6.96
CA VAL A 142 8.84 17.50 5.62
C VAL A 142 7.93 16.48 4.96
N ILE A 143 7.35 16.82 3.82
CA ILE A 143 6.38 15.97 3.14
C ILE A 143 6.97 15.54 1.81
N LYS A 144 7.11 14.24 1.60
CA LYS A 144 7.43 13.65 0.29
C LYS A 144 6.15 13.13 -0.33
N VAL A 145 5.90 13.51 -1.58
CA VAL A 145 4.76 13.08 -2.37
C VAL A 145 5.28 12.33 -3.59
N VAL A 146 4.85 11.08 -3.75
CA VAL A 146 5.00 10.30 -4.97
C VAL A 146 3.63 10.36 -5.68
N PRO A 147 3.44 11.26 -6.65
CA PRO A 147 2.13 11.53 -7.25
C PRO A 147 1.64 10.38 -8.15
N MET A 148 2.57 9.55 -8.62
CA MET A 148 2.27 8.40 -9.47
C MET A 148 3.39 7.37 -9.31
N GLU A 149 3.14 6.35 -8.49
CA GLU A 149 4.07 5.23 -8.25
C GLU A 149 4.17 4.31 -9.48
N ASN A 150 3.07 4.11 -10.21
CA ASN A 150 2.96 3.17 -11.32
C ASN A 150 2.73 3.87 -12.68
N MET A 151 3.73 4.62 -13.14
CA MET A 151 3.68 5.32 -14.43
C MET A 151 3.42 4.37 -15.61
N ASN A 152 4.04 3.19 -15.59
CA ASN A 152 3.92 2.21 -16.67
C ASN A 152 2.51 1.58 -16.74
N GLY A 153 1.92 1.26 -15.58
CA GLY A 153 0.54 0.79 -15.50
C GLY A 153 -0.46 1.87 -15.90
N ARG A 154 -0.24 3.12 -15.45
CA ARG A 154 -1.06 4.26 -15.88
C ARG A 154 -1.12 4.40 -17.40
N LYS A 155 0.02 4.28 -18.10
CA LYS A 155 0.06 4.35 -19.57
C LYS A 155 -0.84 3.32 -20.25
N ARG A 156 -0.83 2.06 -19.77
CA ARG A 156 -1.70 1.00 -20.31
C ARG A 156 -3.18 1.34 -20.15
N VAL A 157 -3.56 1.89 -19.00
CA VAL A 157 -4.93 2.35 -18.76
C VAL A 157 -5.32 3.49 -19.70
N GLU A 158 -4.42 4.44 -19.90
CA GLU A 158 -4.62 5.56 -20.82
C GLU A 158 -4.68 5.14 -22.29
N GLU A 159 -4.08 3.99 -22.64
CA GLU A 159 -4.14 3.35 -23.96
C GLU A 159 -5.40 2.50 -24.17
N GLY A 160 -6.24 2.34 -23.14
CA GLY A 160 -7.56 1.70 -23.24
C GLY A 160 -7.77 0.50 -22.32
N GLU A 161 -6.75 0.04 -21.60
CA GLU A 161 -6.88 -1.04 -20.62
C GLU A 161 -7.50 -0.53 -19.30
N LEU A 162 -8.72 0.02 -19.38
CA LEU A 162 -9.38 0.79 -18.30
C LEU A 162 -9.54 0.04 -16.97
N CYS A 163 -9.48 -1.29 -17.00
CA CYS A 163 -9.58 -2.14 -15.84
C CYS A 163 -8.22 -2.54 -15.26
N ASP A 164 -7.07 -2.29 -15.89
CA ASP A 164 -5.81 -2.83 -15.37
C ASP A 164 -5.29 -2.02 -14.17
N ARG A 165 -5.13 -2.67 -13.01
CA ARG A 165 -4.48 -2.07 -11.84
C ARG A 165 -2.97 -2.27 -11.83
N ARG A 166 -2.46 -3.29 -12.52
CA ARG A 166 -1.09 -3.79 -12.37
C ARG A 166 -0.09 -2.84 -13.02
N ASN A 167 1.19 -3.09 -12.83
CA ASN A 167 2.24 -2.37 -13.54
C ASN A 167 2.32 -2.75 -15.03
N GLY A 168 3.25 -2.11 -15.74
CA GLY A 168 3.45 -2.31 -17.17
C GLY A 168 3.84 -3.73 -17.61
N ARG A 169 4.21 -4.63 -16.68
CA ARG A 169 4.47 -6.05 -16.99
C ARG A 169 3.52 -7.01 -16.27
N GLY A 170 2.40 -6.51 -15.76
CA GLY A 170 1.31 -7.32 -15.23
C GLY A 170 1.53 -7.85 -13.81
N VAL A 171 2.28 -7.13 -12.97
CA VAL A 171 2.39 -7.42 -11.52
C VAL A 171 1.61 -6.39 -10.71
N ASP A 172 0.85 -6.85 -9.72
CA ASP A 172 0.24 -5.96 -8.73
C ASP A 172 1.31 -5.50 -7.74
N LEU A 173 1.60 -4.19 -7.76
CA LEU A 173 2.59 -3.59 -6.87
C LEU A 173 2.18 -3.71 -5.40
N ASN A 174 0.88 -3.77 -5.10
CA ASN A 174 0.36 -4.00 -3.75
C ASN A 174 0.21 -5.50 -3.42
N ARG A 175 0.89 -6.38 -4.15
CA ARG A 175 1.12 -7.80 -3.81
C ARG A 175 2.61 -8.20 -3.88
N ASN A 176 3.49 -7.24 -4.18
CA ASN A 176 4.92 -7.49 -4.43
C ASN A 176 5.84 -7.28 -3.21
N TRP A 177 5.30 -7.13 -2.00
CA TRP A 177 6.08 -6.84 -0.78
C TRP A 177 6.28 -8.10 0.05
N SER A 178 7.28 -8.11 0.94
CA SER A 178 7.75 -9.36 1.59
C SER A 178 6.87 -9.93 2.70
N VAL A 179 5.92 -9.17 3.25
CA VAL A 179 5.09 -9.64 4.38
C VAL A 179 3.96 -10.54 3.86
N ASP A 180 3.92 -11.79 4.33
CA ASP A 180 3.00 -12.85 3.89
C ASP A 180 2.97 -13.08 2.36
N TRP A 181 4.07 -12.75 1.67
CA TRP A 181 4.14 -12.75 0.21
C TRP A 181 3.82 -14.11 -0.44
N GLY A 182 3.12 -14.07 -1.57
CA GLY A 182 2.90 -15.23 -2.45
C GLY A 182 1.76 -16.15 -2.02
N LYS A 183 1.19 -15.93 -0.82
CA LYS A 183 -0.03 -16.58 -0.36
C LYS A 183 -1.23 -16.11 -1.20
N LYS A 184 -2.14 -17.04 -1.46
CA LYS A 184 -3.34 -16.83 -2.28
C LYS A 184 -4.57 -17.25 -1.50
N GLU A 185 -5.55 -16.36 -1.42
CA GLU A 185 -6.87 -16.68 -0.87
C GLU A 185 -7.73 -17.43 -1.90
N LYS A 186 -8.91 -17.87 -1.49
CA LYS A 186 -9.82 -18.64 -2.37
C LYS A 186 -10.36 -17.83 -3.54
N ASP A 187 -10.50 -16.53 -3.34
CA ASP A 187 -10.96 -15.52 -4.28
C ASP A 187 -9.82 -14.91 -5.12
N TYR A 188 -8.60 -15.46 -5.03
CA TYR A 188 -7.44 -14.97 -5.76
C TYR A 188 -7.67 -14.89 -7.27
N ASP A 189 -7.44 -13.70 -7.84
CA ASP A 189 -7.47 -13.47 -9.29
C ASP A 189 -6.05 -13.18 -9.83
N PRO A 190 -5.43 -14.07 -10.62
CA PRO A 190 -4.11 -13.83 -11.21
C PRO A 190 -4.06 -12.66 -12.21
N TYR A 191 -5.20 -12.24 -12.77
CA TYR A 191 -5.25 -11.10 -13.68
C TYR A 191 -5.25 -9.77 -12.95
N GLU A 192 -5.55 -9.76 -11.65
CA GLU A 192 -5.61 -8.56 -10.82
C GLU A 192 -4.50 -8.54 -9.77
N GLU A 193 -4.21 -9.70 -9.16
CA GLU A 193 -3.44 -9.83 -7.92
C GLU A 193 -2.11 -10.57 -8.10
N ASN A 194 -1.59 -10.64 -9.32
CA ASN A 194 -0.30 -11.30 -9.58
C ASN A 194 0.81 -10.70 -8.67
N PRO A 195 1.41 -11.47 -7.74
CA PRO A 195 2.35 -10.95 -6.76
C PRO A 195 3.77 -10.77 -7.31
N GLY A 196 4.01 -11.11 -8.58
CA GLY A 196 5.34 -11.17 -9.18
C GLY A 196 6.06 -12.48 -8.87
N ILE A 197 7.35 -12.54 -9.21
CA ILE A 197 8.16 -13.77 -9.09
C ILE A 197 8.86 -13.94 -7.74
N ALA A 198 8.99 -12.84 -6.98
CA ALA A 198 9.59 -12.76 -5.65
C ALA A 198 9.19 -11.41 -5.03
N PRO A 199 9.30 -11.23 -3.69
CA PRO A 199 9.19 -9.91 -3.09
C PRO A 199 10.18 -8.94 -3.73
N PHE A 200 9.73 -7.70 -3.97
CA PHE A 200 10.50 -6.64 -4.61
C PHE A 200 11.05 -7.02 -5.98
N SER A 201 10.38 -7.92 -6.72
CA SER A 201 10.73 -8.18 -8.11
C SER A 201 10.53 -6.94 -8.98
N GLU A 202 9.58 -6.07 -8.62
CA GLU A 202 9.22 -4.87 -9.38
C GLU A 202 10.12 -3.67 -9.06
N PRO A 203 10.64 -2.97 -10.09
CA PRO A 203 11.48 -1.79 -9.88
C PRO A 203 10.74 -0.65 -9.15
N GLU A 204 9.43 -0.50 -9.33
CA GLU A 204 8.59 0.45 -8.56
C GLU A 204 8.65 0.14 -7.05
N ALA A 205 8.42 -1.11 -6.67
CA ALA A 205 8.46 -1.55 -5.27
C ALA A 205 9.86 -1.40 -4.65
N GLN A 206 10.92 -1.64 -5.43
CA GLN A 206 12.31 -1.40 -5.00
C GLN A 206 12.57 0.07 -4.69
N ILE A 207 12.11 0.99 -5.55
CA ILE A 207 12.26 2.43 -5.34
C ILE A 207 11.52 2.85 -4.06
N MET A 208 10.26 2.43 -3.89
CA MET A 208 9.46 2.80 -2.72
C MET A 208 10.03 2.26 -1.42
N ARG A 209 10.60 1.05 -1.44
CA ARG A 209 11.31 0.46 -0.29
C ARG A 209 12.53 1.28 0.10
N GLU A 210 13.38 1.66 -0.85
CA GLU A 210 14.58 2.46 -0.54
C GLU A 210 14.21 3.90 -0.16
N LEU A 211 13.15 4.45 -0.75
CA LEU A 211 12.62 5.75 -0.37
C LEU A 211 12.14 5.76 1.08
N SER A 212 11.37 4.76 1.52
CA SER A 212 10.91 4.68 2.91
C SER A 212 12.06 4.44 3.90
N ARG A 213 13.02 3.57 3.55
CA ARG A 213 14.22 3.31 4.38
C ARG A 213 15.09 4.55 4.56
N SER A 214 15.31 5.31 3.49
CA SER A 214 16.16 6.50 3.54
C SER A 214 15.47 7.69 4.20
N PHE A 215 14.18 7.89 3.92
CA PHE A 215 13.42 9.03 4.44
C PHE A 215 12.91 8.84 5.87
N LYS A 216 12.70 7.59 6.30
CA LYS A 216 12.19 7.24 7.64
C LYS A 216 10.92 8.03 8.01
N PRO A 217 9.82 7.85 7.27
CA PRO A 217 8.59 8.57 7.56
C PRO A 217 8.04 8.19 8.93
N HIS A 218 7.47 9.17 9.63
CA HIS A 218 6.66 8.94 10.84
C HIS A 218 5.22 8.58 10.46
N ILE A 219 4.72 9.23 9.41
CA ILE A 219 3.42 8.98 8.81
C ILE A 219 3.64 8.57 7.36
N TRP A 220 3.05 7.47 6.95
CA TRP A 220 3.04 7.04 5.56
C TRP A 220 1.62 6.73 5.13
N VAL A 221 1.24 7.17 3.94
CA VAL A 221 -0.10 6.88 3.39
C VAL A 221 0.02 6.38 1.96
N ASN A 222 -0.59 5.24 1.68
CA ASN A 222 -0.85 4.76 0.33
C ASN A 222 -2.30 5.03 -0.03
N VAL A 223 -2.50 5.73 -1.14
CA VAL A 223 -3.79 6.27 -1.51
C VAL A 223 -4.33 5.52 -2.71
N HIS A 224 -5.47 4.89 -2.50
CA HIS A 224 -6.21 4.08 -3.46
C HIS A 224 -7.62 4.63 -3.68
N SER A 225 -8.32 4.04 -4.63
CA SER A 225 -9.76 4.18 -4.86
C SER A 225 -10.37 2.81 -5.13
N GLY A 226 -11.67 2.70 -4.98
CA GLY A 226 -12.48 1.48 -5.02
C GLY A 226 -13.60 1.52 -3.98
N MET A 227 -13.39 2.28 -2.89
CA MET A 227 -14.35 2.53 -1.81
C MET A 227 -14.01 3.83 -1.05
N GLU A 228 -14.72 4.13 0.04
CA GLU A 228 -14.36 5.21 0.98
C GLU A 228 -13.97 4.63 2.35
N ALA A 229 -12.68 4.67 2.68
CA ALA A 229 -12.18 4.10 3.94
C ALA A 229 -10.82 4.65 4.39
N LEU A 230 -10.55 4.48 5.69
CA LEU A 230 -9.35 4.88 6.40
C LEU A 230 -8.76 3.63 7.08
N PHE A 231 -7.89 2.91 6.39
CA PHE A 231 -7.31 1.69 6.93
C PHE A 231 -5.97 1.91 7.62
N MET A 232 -5.75 1.08 8.63
CA MET A 232 -4.46 0.79 9.26
C MET A 232 -4.14 -0.70 9.04
N PRO A 233 -2.92 -1.17 9.34
CA PRO A 233 -2.62 -2.59 9.28
C PRO A 233 -3.61 -3.43 10.11
N TYR A 234 -3.82 -4.71 9.81
CA TYR A 234 -3.17 -5.47 8.73
C TYR A 234 -4.08 -5.63 7.50
N ASP A 235 -3.47 -5.80 6.33
CA ASP A 235 -4.17 -6.17 5.10
C ASP A 235 -4.28 -7.70 4.96
N HIS A 236 -3.23 -8.44 5.35
CA HIS A 236 -3.19 -9.91 5.27
C HIS A 236 -3.99 -10.62 6.39
N LYS A 237 -4.54 -9.86 7.35
CA LYS A 237 -5.28 -10.38 8.52
C LYS A 237 -6.49 -9.51 8.83
N ASN A 238 -7.56 -10.15 9.29
CA ASN A 238 -8.72 -9.47 9.88
C ASN A 238 -8.46 -9.10 11.35
N THR A 239 -7.36 -8.41 11.61
CA THR A 239 -7.05 -7.83 12.92
C THR A 239 -6.21 -6.57 12.75
N THR A 240 -6.35 -5.63 13.69
CA THR A 240 -5.40 -4.53 13.83
C THR A 240 -4.24 -4.92 14.74
N PRO A 241 -3.05 -4.31 14.59
CA PRO A 241 -1.99 -4.44 15.57
C PRO A 241 -2.41 -4.00 16.98
N ASN A 242 -1.59 -4.38 17.96
CA ASN A 242 -1.74 -4.01 19.37
C ASN A 242 -0.63 -3.04 19.79
N GLY A 243 -0.76 -2.47 21.00
CA GLY A 243 0.26 -1.61 21.60
C GLY A 243 0.11 -0.12 21.25
N ALA A 244 1.02 0.71 21.78
CA ALA A 244 0.86 2.17 21.77
C ALA A 244 0.73 2.76 20.35
N SER A 245 1.58 2.33 19.40
CA SER A 245 1.50 2.78 17.99
C SER A 245 0.13 2.48 17.36
N ALA A 246 -0.45 1.30 17.64
CA ALA A 246 -1.77 0.96 17.15
C ALA A 246 -2.89 1.82 17.74
N HIS A 247 -2.78 2.18 19.02
CA HIS A 247 -3.73 3.10 19.66
C HIS A 247 -3.62 4.51 19.08
N SER A 248 -2.41 5.02 18.86
CA SER A 248 -2.18 6.32 18.21
C SER A 248 -2.73 6.33 16.79
N MET A 249 -2.46 5.29 15.99
CA MET A 249 -3.02 5.15 14.65
C MET A 249 -4.55 5.21 14.65
N ARG A 250 -5.20 4.38 15.48
CA ARG A 250 -6.67 4.36 15.60
C ARG A 250 -7.22 5.73 16.02
N SER A 251 -6.63 6.36 17.03
CA SER A 251 -7.02 7.69 17.51
C SER A 251 -6.96 8.75 16.39
N VAL A 252 -5.86 8.77 15.63
CA VAL A 252 -5.70 9.69 14.48
C VAL A 252 -6.80 9.46 13.44
N LEU A 253 -7.08 8.21 13.08
CA LEU A 253 -8.08 7.88 12.05
C LEU A 253 -9.51 8.18 12.52
N GLU A 254 -9.87 7.84 13.76
CA GLU A 254 -11.20 8.12 14.32
C GLU A 254 -11.43 9.63 14.48
N ASN A 255 -10.42 10.38 14.90
CA ASN A 255 -10.50 11.84 14.98
C ASN A 255 -10.66 12.47 13.59
N LEU A 256 -9.90 12.02 12.60
CA LEU A 256 -10.02 12.46 11.22
C LEU A 256 -11.44 12.16 10.68
N ASN A 257 -11.93 10.93 10.89
CA ASN A 257 -13.25 10.51 10.44
C ASN A 257 -14.36 11.39 11.05
N ARG A 258 -14.32 11.60 12.35
CA ARG A 258 -15.29 12.41 13.07
C ARG A 258 -15.24 13.89 12.69
N ARG A 259 -14.03 14.47 12.60
CA ARG A 259 -13.83 15.91 12.32
C ARG A 259 -14.17 16.30 10.88
N HIS A 260 -14.01 15.37 9.92
CA HIS A 260 -14.03 15.72 8.50
C HIS A 260 -15.02 14.91 7.67
N PHE A 261 -15.19 13.64 7.99
CA PHE A 261 -16.02 12.71 7.23
C PHE A 261 -17.37 12.43 7.91
N GLN A 262 -17.66 13.04 9.06
CA GLN A 262 -18.91 12.82 9.81
C GLN A 262 -19.13 11.33 10.13
N ASP A 263 -18.04 10.64 10.48
CA ASP A 263 -18.03 9.20 10.77
C ASP A 263 -18.51 8.31 9.60
N SER A 264 -18.48 8.81 8.36
CA SER A 264 -18.94 8.07 7.19
C SER A 264 -17.93 7.05 6.66
N CYS A 265 -16.63 7.22 6.93
CA CYS A 265 -15.61 6.31 6.43
C CYS A 265 -15.49 5.07 7.33
N LEU A 266 -15.20 3.92 6.72
CA LEU A 266 -14.78 2.74 7.48
C LEU A 266 -13.39 2.97 8.08
N VAL A 267 -13.21 2.61 9.35
CA VAL A 267 -11.92 2.72 10.07
C VAL A 267 -11.56 1.36 10.65
N GLY A 268 -10.38 0.84 10.34
CA GLY A 268 -9.95 -0.47 10.85
C GLY A 268 -8.82 -1.12 10.05
N SER A 269 -8.67 -2.44 10.21
CA SER A 269 -7.72 -3.22 9.41
C SER A 269 -8.22 -3.35 7.98
N GLY A 270 -7.33 -3.21 6.99
CA GLY A 270 -7.69 -3.42 5.58
C GLY A 270 -8.31 -4.80 5.34
N GLY A 271 -7.67 -5.86 5.85
CA GLY A 271 -8.15 -7.24 5.72
C GLY A 271 -9.43 -7.55 6.51
N GLY A 272 -9.84 -6.66 7.41
CA GLY A 272 -11.06 -6.83 8.20
C GLY A 272 -12.24 -6.00 7.73
N SER A 273 -11.94 -4.83 7.17
CA SER A 273 -12.95 -3.81 6.83
C SER A 273 -13.36 -3.88 5.37
N VAL A 274 -12.47 -4.32 4.47
CA VAL A 274 -12.73 -4.42 3.02
C VAL A 274 -13.55 -5.68 2.67
N GLY A 275 -13.39 -6.76 3.43
CA GLY A 275 -14.10 -8.04 3.20
C GLY A 275 -13.27 -9.14 2.52
N TYR A 276 -12.02 -8.87 2.15
CA TYR A 276 -11.04 -9.88 1.68
C TYR A 276 -9.65 -9.62 2.30
N LEU A 277 -8.77 -10.61 2.25
CA LEU A 277 -7.40 -10.50 2.75
C LEU A 277 -6.42 -10.24 1.61
N ALA A 278 -5.51 -9.28 1.77
CA ALA A 278 -4.48 -8.97 0.79
C ALA A 278 -3.09 -9.29 1.32
N HIS A 279 -2.32 -10.07 0.56
CA HIS A 279 -1.00 -10.57 0.94
C HIS A 279 0.11 -9.83 0.21
N GLY A 280 1.26 -9.59 0.85
CA GLY A 280 2.36 -8.90 0.21
C GLY A 280 2.09 -7.41 -0.09
N THR A 281 1.32 -6.74 0.77
CA THR A 281 0.95 -5.33 0.59
C THR A 281 2.04 -4.37 1.09
N THR A 282 2.00 -3.14 0.58
CA THR A 282 2.92 -2.09 1.04
C THR A 282 2.71 -1.77 2.51
N THR A 283 1.45 -1.66 2.96
CA THR A 283 1.09 -1.19 4.30
C THR A 283 1.58 -2.12 5.40
N ASP A 284 1.45 -3.43 5.19
CA ASP A 284 1.94 -4.44 6.12
C ASP A 284 3.47 -4.42 6.23
N TYR A 285 4.17 -4.22 5.11
CA TYR A 285 5.62 -4.03 5.12
C TYR A 285 6.04 -2.75 5.85
N MET A 286 5.35 -1.63 5.61
CA MET A 286 5.66 -0.36 6.25
C MET A 286 5.53 -0.47 7.78
N TYR A 287 4.55 -1.24 8.26
CA TYR A 287 4.39 -1.51 9.69
C TYR A 287 5.40 -2.52 10.24
N ASP A 288 5.45 -3.74 9.70
CA ASP A 288 6.20 -4.84 10.31
C ASP A 288 7.72 -4.73 10.09
N ILE A 289 8.17 -4.22 8.93
CA ILE A 289 9.58 -4.22 8.55
C ILE A 289 10.18 -2.82 8.57
N ALA A 290 9.54 -1.85 7.91
CA ALA A 290 10.06 -0.48 7.88
C ALA A 290 9.85 0.26 9.22
N LYS A 291 8.99 -0.28 10.10
CA LYS A 291 8.68 0.28 11.43
C LYS A 291 8.21 1.74 11.36
N VAL A 292 7.43 2.07 10.32
CA VAL A 292 6.73 3.35 10.25
C VAL A 292 5.74 3.39 11.42
N PRO A 293 5.74 4.45 12.26
CA PRO A 293 4.82 4.57 13.40
C PRO A 293 3.34 4.61 13.02
N MET A 294 3.02 5.25 11.89
CA MET A 294 1.65 5.43 11.40
C MET A 294 1.54 5.20 9.87
N PRO A 295 1.60 3.94 9.42
CA PRO A 295 1.32 3.57 8.04
C PRO A 295 -0.19 3.38 7.84
N PHE A 296 -0.74 3.97 6.78
CA PHE A 296 -2.15 3.93 6.46
C PHE A 296 -2.41 3.58 4.98
N THR A 297 -3.56 2.96 4.72
CA THR A 297 -4.12 2.82 3.37
C THR A 297 -5.43 3.61 3.32
N PHE A 298 -5.53 4.63 2.45
CA PHE A 298 -6.75 5.40 2.31
C PHE A 298 -7.43 5.09 0.98
N GLU A 299 -8.70 4.74 1.04
CA GLU A 299 -9.57 4.54 -0.13
C GLU A 299 -10.43 5.79 -0.29
N ILE A 300 -10.25 6.52 -1.40
CA ILE A 300 -10.71 7.91 -1.49
C ILE A 300 -12.01 8.11 -2.26
N TYR A 301 -12.46 7.09 -2.97
CA TYR A 301 -13.62 7.14 -3.83
C TYR A 301 -13.98 5.72 -4.27
N GLY A 302 -15.27 5.41 -4.32
CA GLY A 302 -15.78 4.23 -5.03
C GLY A 302 -17.22 4.46 -5.45
N ASP A 303 -17.57 4.06 -6.67
CA ASP A 303 -18.97 3.98 -7.11
C ASP A 303 -19.47 2.54 -7.06
N GLU A 304 -20.08 2.17 -5.93
CA GLU A 304 -20.66 0.85 -5.70
C GLU A 304 -21.82 0.51 -6.66
N LYS A 305 -22.39 1.51 -7.34
CA LYS A 305 -23.46 1.32 -8.33
C LYS A 305 -22.91 1.09 -9.74
N ALA A 306 -21.61 1.23 -9.95
CA ALA A 306 -20.98 0.92 -11.23
C ALA A 306 -21.03 -0.59 -11.50
N SER A 307 -21.17 -0.96 -12.78
CA SER A 307 -21.02 -2.35 -13.19
C SER A 307 -19.57 -2.81 -12.95
N SER A 308 -19.37 -4.08 -12.60
CA SER A 308 -18.03 -4.69 -12.54
C SER A 308 -17.26 -4.60 -13.86
N ASP A 309 -17.97 -4.46 -14.99
CA ASP A 309 -17.37 -4.30 -16.31
C ASP A 309 -16.93 -2.85 -16.61
N ASP A 310 -17.39 -1.87 -15.83
CA ASP A 310 -17.09 -0.43 -15.99
C ASP A 310 -16.14 0.06 -14.89
N CYS A 311 -14.91 -0.48 -14.92
CA CYS A 311 -13.89 -0.18 -13.92
C CYS A 311 -13.58 1.32 -13.83
N PHE A 312 -13.58 2.05 -14.94
CA PHE A 312 -13.26 3.48 -14.86
C PHE A 312 -14.23 4.21 -13.91
N LYS A 313 -15.54 4.00 -14.10
CA LYS A 313 -16.57 4.60 -13.26
C LYS A 313 -16.52 4.13 -11.81
N MET A 314 -16.21 2.85 -11.59
CA MET A 314 -16.08 2.27 -10.24
C MET A 314 -14.99 2.98 -9.42
N PHE A 315 -13.85 3.27 -10.06
CA PHE A 315 -12.65 3.79 -9.39
C PHE A 315 -12.49 5.32 -9.51
N ASN A 316 -13.25 5.99 -10.38
CA ASN A 316 -13.05 7.40 -10.69
C ASN A 316 -14.38 8.17 -10.85
N PRO A 317 -14.47 9.40 -10.29
CA PRO A 317 -15.54 10.34 -10.63
C PRO A 317 -15.70 10.55 -12.14
N VAL A 318 -16.91 10.38 -12.65
CA VAL A 318 -17.20 10.53 -14.09
C VAL A 318 -17.74 11.93 -14.46
N ASP A 319 -17.97 12.78 -13.47
CA ASP A 319 -18.46 14.15 -13.64
C ASP A 319 -17.59 15.15 -12.85
N LYS A 320 -17.44 16.35 -13.39
CA LYS A 320 -16.55 17.38 -12.83
C LYS A 320 -16.96 17.81 -11.40
N LYS A 321 -18.25 17.83 -11.09
CA LYS A 321 -18.73 18.22 -9.76
C LYS A 321 -18.34 17.19 -8.70
N THR A 322 -18.47 15.91 -9.00
CA THR A 322 -18.03 14.83 -8.10
C THR A 322 -16.51 14.79 -8.01
N PHE A 323 -15.80 14.97 -9.12
CA PHE A 323 -14.35 15.09 -9.14
C PHE A 323 -13.85 16.19 -8.20
N ASP A 324 -14.33 17.43 -8.38
CA ASP A 324 -13.92 18.58 -7.56
C ASP A 324 -14.28 18.38 -6.09
N ARG A 325 -15.42 17.74 -5.81
CA ARG A 325 -15.82 17.39 -4.44
C ARG A 325 -14.82 16.42 -3.80
N VAL A 326 -14.49 15.32 -4.47
CA VAL A 326 -13.54 14.30 -3.97
C VAL A 326 -12.17 14.91 -3.76
N VAL A 327 -11.66 15.64 -4.75
CA VAL A 327 -10.33 16.27 -4.69
C VAL A 327 -10.23 17.23 -3.51
N ASN A 328 -11.18 18.15 -3.35
CA ASN A 328 -11.16 19.11 -2.24
C ASN A 328 -11.38 18.43 -0.88
N LYS A 329 -12.28 17.44 -0.81
CA LYS A 329 -12.54 16.64 0.41
C LYS A 329 -11.25 15.98 0.89
N TRP A 330 -10.50 15.33 0.01
CA TRP A 330 -9.29 14.60 0.42
C TRP A 330 -8.07 15.49 0.66
N CYS A 331 -7.90 16.60 -0.07
CA CYS A 331 -6.86 17.57 0.28
C CYS A 331 -7.04 18.09 1.72
N MET A 332 -8.28 18.33 2.14
CA MET A 332 -8.59 18.72 3.53
C MET A 332 -8.35 17.59 4.52
N ALA A 333 -8.71 16.36 4.18
CA ALA A 333 -8.43 15.20 5.01
C ALA A 333 -6.92 15.06 5.30
N PHE A 334 -6.06 15.29 4.31
CA PHE A 334 -4.61 15.25 4.50
C PHE A 334 -4.10 16.35 5.44
N LEU A 335 -4.61 17.59 5.35
CA LEU A 335 -4.21 18.65 6.28
C LEU A 335 -4.60 18.32 7.72
N ILE A 336 -5.80 17.75 7.93
CA ILE A 336 -6.26 17.31 9.24
C ILE A 336 -5.45 16.10 9.73
N LEU A 337 -5.12 15.15 8.86
CA LEU A 337 -4.23 14.02 9.17
C LEU A 337 -2.88 14.52 9.69
N PHE A 338 -2.29 15.52 9.03
CA PHE A 338 -1.00 16.07 9.44
C PHE A 338 -1.08 16.71 10.83
N GLU A 339 -2.18 17.39 11.14
CA GLU A 339 -2.43 18.00 12.45
C GLU A 339 -2.57 16.93 13.54
N GLU A 340 -3.45 15.95 13.34
CA GLU A 340 -3.70 14.85 14.28
C GLU A 340 -2.46 13.99 14.50
N GLY A 341 -1.71 13.70 13.43
CA GLY A 341 -0.47 12.95 13.48
C GLY A 341 0.63 13.67 14.25
N LEU A 342 0.81 14.99 14.03
CA LEU A 342 1.79 15.77 14.78
C LEU A 342 1.44 15.83 16.27
N ARG A 343 0.15 15.98 16.62
CA ARG A 343 -0.31 15.96 18.01
C ARG A 343 0.03 14.63 18.70
N ASN A 344 -0.34 13.50 18.07
CA ASN A 344 -0.09 12.17 18.65
C ASN A 344 1.41 11.84 18.79
N LEU A 345 2.25 12.27 17.83
CA LEU A 345 3.71 12.07 17.93
C LEU A 345 4.32 12.87 19.08
N ARG A 346 3.84 14.10 19.33
CA ARG A 346 4.27 14.90 20.48
C ARG A 346 3.85 14.28 21.80
N ASP A 347 2.61 13.80 21.89
CA ASP A 347 2.12 13.13 23.10
C ASP A 347 2.94 11.87 23.40
N ALA A 348 3.28 11.08 22.38
CA ALA A 348 4.17 9.93 22.52
C ALA A 348 5.60 10.31 22.96
N GLN A 349 6.15 11.42 22.45
CA GLN A 349 7.45 11.94 22.89
C GLN A 349 7.44 12.43 24.34
N ILE A 350 6.38 13.15 24.76
CA ILE A 350 6.20 13.60 26.14
C ILE A 350 6.09 12.41 27.08
N VAL A 351 5.32 11.38 26.72
CA VAL A 351 5.22 10.14 27.49
C VAL A 351 6.56 9.42 27.56
N SER A 352 7.32 9.35 26.46
CA SER A 352 8.65 8.72 26.44
C SER A 352 9.69 9.50 27.27
N GLN A 353 9.62 10.84 27.30
CA GLN A 353 10.49 11.66 28.15
C GLN A 353 10.11 11.54 29.62
N GLY A 354 8.81 11.51 29.94
CA GLY A 354 8.32 11.30 31.31
C GLY A 354 8.55 9.89 31.86
N THR A 355 8.72 8.87 31.00
CA THR A 355 9.06 7.49 31.42
C THR A 355 10.55 7.24 31.56
N LEU A 356 11.41 8.14 31.06
CA LEU A 356 12.87 8.01 31.20
C LEU A 356 13.37 8.35 32.62
N GLU A 357 12.55 8.95 33.48
CA GLU A 357 12.93 9.23 34.88
C GLU A 357 12.94 7.98 35.77
N ASN A 358 12.40 6.83 35.34
CA ASN A 358 12.25 5.65 36.20
C ASN A 358 13.13 4.44 35.86
N TRP A 359 14.15 4.60 35.02
CA TRP A 359 15.17 3.56 34.85
C TRP A 359 16.55 4.18 35.00
N VAL A 360 17.07 4.15 36.23
CA VAL A 360 18.48 4.36 36.53
C VAL A 360 19.20 3.02 36.36
N PRO A 361 20.03 2.81 35.33
CA PRO A 361 20.97 1.71 35.33
C PRO A 361 22.09 2.07 36.29
N ILE A 362 22.18 1.31 37.37
CA ILE A 362 23.28 1.36 38.33
C ILE A 362 24.56 0.97 37.60
N GLY A 363 25.45 1.94 37.38
CA GLY A 363 26.87 1.67 37.13
C GLY A 363 27.45 2.29 35.86
N GLY A 364 28.34 3.27 36.07
CA GLY A 364 29.67 3.26 35.42
C GLY A 364 29.83 4.04 34.12
N ASP A 365 30.36 5.26 34.27
CA ASP A 365 31.31 5.97 33.40
C ASP A 365 31.00 6.11 31.91
N ILE A 366 30.46 7.30 31.58
CA ILE A 366 30.53 7.90 30.25
C ILE A 366 31.93 8.49 30.09
N VAL A 367 32.81 7.78 29.39
CA VAL A 367 34.02 8.37 28.81
C VAL A 367 33.70 8.72 27.36
N GLU A 368 33.61 10.02 27.11
CA GLU A 368 33.67 10.62 25.78
C GLU A 368 34.90 10.10 25.04
N ILE A 369 34.70 9.34 23.96
CA ILE A 369 35.72 9.16 22.93
C ILE A 369 35.08 9.46 21.59
N ASN A 370 35.17 10.75 21.23
CA ASN A 370 35.21 11.20 19.85
C ASN A 370 36.42 10.55 19.16
N VAL A 371 36.20 9.50 18.38
CA VAL A 371 37.13 9.09 17.33
C VAL A 371 36.37 8.96 16.03
N GLU A 372 36.58 9.95 15.18
CA GLU A 372 36.38 9.88 13.73
C GLU A 372 36.88 8.53 13.19
N ARG A 373 36.00 7.70 12.65
CA ARG A 373 36.40 6.57 11.81
C ARG A 373 35.49 6.42 10.60
N LYS A 374 36.04 6.84 9.46
CA LYS A 374 35.62 6.52 8.08
C LYS A 374 35.63 5.00 7.75
N SER A 375 35.45 4.09 8.71
CA SER A 375 35.37 2.64 8.47
C SER A 375 33.96 2.03 8.58
N SER A 376 32.93 2.81 8.92
CA SER A 376 31.60 2.26 9.27
C SER A 376 30.76 1.69 8.12
N ILE A 377 30.99 2.07 6.85
CA ILE A 377 30.13 1.61 5.73
C ILE A 377 30.38 0.13 5.40
N ARG A 378 31.64 -0.32 5.47
CA ARG A 378 32.02 -1.71 5.16
C ARG A 378 31.71 -2.66 6.32
N GLU A 379 31.81 -2.18 7.56
CA GLU A 379 31.37 -2.94 8.74
C GLU A 379 29.84 -3.03 8.83
N ARG A 380 29.08 -1.97 8.49
CA ARG A 380 27.61 -2.04 8.46
C ARG A 380 27.07 -3.01 7.42
N ARG A 381 27.64 -3.05 6.21
CA ARG A 381 27.26 -4.09 5.22
C ARG A 381 27.56 -5.52 5.70
N LYS A 382 28.63 -5.72 6.49
CA LYS A 382 28.94 -7.02 7.10
C LYS A 382 27.96 -7.37 8.23
N LEU A 383 27.62 -6.41 9.11
CA LEU A 383 26.63 -6.62 10.16
C LEU A 383 25.23 -6.92 9.59
N GLU A 384 24.82 -6.24 8.52
CA GLU A 384 23.50 -6.45 7.90
C GLU A 384 23.40 -7.78 7.14
N GLY A 385 24.48 -8.20 6.46
CA GLY A 385 24.56 -9.55 5.89
C GLY A 385 24.52 -10.65 6.97
N LEU A 386 25.07 -10.37 8.16
CA LEU A 386 24.95 -11.24 9.33
C LEU A 386 23.53 -11.27 9.89
N ASP A 387 22.81 -10.14 9.95
CA ASP A 387 21.42 -10.12 10.47
C ASP A 387 20.44 -10.84 9.55
N LEU A 388 20.54 -10.65 8.22
CA LEU A 388 19.74 -11.42 7.26
C LEU A 388 20.10 -12.91 7.33
N GLY A 389 21.41 -13.22 7.37
CA GLY A 389 21.90 -14.58 7.55
C GLY A 389 21.42 -15.22 8.86
N MET A 390 21.37 -14.48 9.96
CA MET A 390 20.88 -14.93 11.27
C MET A 390 19.36 -15.16 11.28
N GLN A 391 18.58 -14.34 10.56
CA GLN A 391 17.14 -14.58 10.41
C GLN A 391 16.87 -15.85 9.59
N GLU A 392 17.62 -16.06 8.50
CA GLU A 392 17.57 -17.31 7.74
C GLU A 392 18.01 -18.49 8.61
N LEU A 393 19.11 -18.37 9.36
CA LEU A 393 19.64 -19.42 10.24
C LEU A 393 18.67 -19.78 11.37
N ARG A 394 17.97 -18.79 11.96
CA ARG A 394 16.89 -19.03 12.93
C ARG A 394 15.72 -19.78 12.28
N THR A 395 15.39 -19.47 11.02
CA THR A 395 14.34 -20.17 10.28
C THR A 395 14.74 -21.61 9.98
N TYR A 396 15.97 -21.83 9.50
CA TYR A 396 16.53 -23.17 9.29
C TYR A 396 16.64 -23.96 10.60
N PHE A 397 17.03 -23.32 11.70
CA PHE A 397 17.11 -23.95 13.01
C PHE A 397 15.72 -24.36 13.53
N ARG A 398 14.69 -23.53 13.34
CA ARG A 398 13.30 -23.89 13.65
C ARG A 398 12.83 -25.09 12.83
N LEU A 399 13.14 -25.11 11.53
CA LEU A 399 12.81 -26.25 10.65
C LEU A 399 13.59 -27.52 11.03
N PHE A 400 14.86 -27.39 11.42
CA PHE A 400 15.70 -28.49 11.91
C PHE A 400 15.23 -29.04 13.26
N LEU A 401 14.83 -28.18 14.19
CA LEU A 401 14.21 -28.60 15.44
C LEU A 401 12.91 -29.36 15.15
N LEU A 402 12.06 -28.81 14.29
CA LEU A 402 10.80 -29.46 13.90
C LEU A 402 11.05 -30.84 13.27
N SER A 403 12.01 -30.97 12.36
CA SER A 403 12.35 -32.26 11.74
C SER A 403 12.96 -33.24 12.74
N THR A 404 13.77 -32.76 13.69
CA THR A 404 14.32 -33.58 14.77
C THR A 404 13.23 -34.10 15.71
N PHE A 405 12.26 -33.26 16.09
CA PHE A 405 11.10 -33.68 16.89
C PHE A 405 10.27 -34.72 16.16
N LEU A 406 10.02 -34.54 14.85
CA LEU A 406 9.30 -35.51 14.03
C LEU A 406 10.06 -36.84 13.94
N LEU A 407 11.37 -36.81 13.70
CA LEU A 407 12.22 -38.01 13.66
C LEU A 407 12.26 -38.73 15.00
N MET A 408 12.39 -37.99 16.12
CA MET A 408 12.34 -38.56 17.46
C MET A 408 10.98 -39.23 17.72
N PHE A 409 9.88 -38.60 17.32
CA PHE A 409 8.54 -39.17 17.45
C PHE A 409 8.40 -40.46 16.62
N MET A 410 8.91 -40.47 15.38
CA MET A 410 8.95 -41.67 14.54
C MET A 410 9.81 -42.79 15.17
N PHE A 411 10.95 -42.46 15.77
CA PHE A 411 11.83 -43.42 16.43
C PHE A 411 11.19 -44.00 17.70
N CYS A 412 10.56 -43.16 18.53
CA CYS A 412 9.81 -43.59 19.70
C CYS A 412 8.61 -44.47 19.32
N ALA A 413 7.87 -44.11 18.28
CA ALA A 413 6.77 -44.93 17.76
C ALA A 413 7.27 -46.30 17.26
N ARG A 414 8.45 -46.35 16.63
CA ARG A 414 9.07 -47.60 16.16
C ARG A 414 9.56 -48.47 17.31
N ILE A 415 10.21 -47.91 18.34
CA ILE A 415 10.64 -48.65 19.53
C ILE A 415 9.43 -49.21 20.30
N SER A 416 8.37 -48.41 20.44
CA SER A 416 7.12 -48.87 21.06
C SER A 416 6.52 -50.07 20.31
N LYS A 417 6.50 -50.03 18.97
CA LYS A 417 6.06 -51.17 18.15
C LYS A 417 6.96 -52.41 18.30
N ASN A 418 8.28 -52.25 18.46
CA ASN A 418 9.19 -53.37 18.67
C ASN A 418 9.07 -53.98 20.08
N ARG A 419 8.93 -53.18 21.15
CA ARG A 419 8.68 -53.71 22.50
C ARG A 419 7.39 -54.51 22.57
N ASN A 420 6.35 -54.11 21.84
CA ASN A 420 5.12 -54.90 21.74
C ASN A 420 5.29 -56.22 20.97
N ARG A 421 6.31 -56.37 20.11
CA ARG A 421 6.66 -57.66 19.49
C ARG A 421 7.47 -58.55 20.43
N ASP A 422 8.45 -57.99 21.15
CA ASP A 422 9.32 -58.79 22.04
C ASP A 422 8.59 -59.21 23.33
N SER A 423 7.63 -58.42 23.81
CA SER A 423 6.74 -58.81 24.92
C SER A 423 5.76 -59.93 24.54
N GLY A 424 5.61 -60.19 23.24
CA GLY A 424 4.69 -61.20 22.71
C GLY A 424 5.20 -62.64 22.80
N ASN A 425 6.48 -62.86 23.12
CA ASN A 425 7.09 -64.20 23.07
C ASN A 425 7.67 -64.70 24.41
N LEU A 426 7.28 -64.13 25.57
CA LEU A 426 7.70 -64.66 26.87
C LEU A 426 6.65 -65.52 27.60
N PHE A 427 5.59 -65.93 26.90
CA PHE A 427 4.65 -66.93 27.38
C PHE A 427 4.24 -67.84 26.23
N ASP A 428 5.15 -68.72 25.82
CA ASP A 428 4.77 -69.98 25.18
C ASP A 428 5.30 -71.10 26.10
N PRO A 429 4.42 -71.88 26.75
CA PRO A 429 4.81 -72.94 27.69
C PRO A 429 5.36 -74.21 27.01
#